data_AF-A0A8U8BCS5-F1
#
_entry.id   AF-A0A8U8BCS5-F1
#
_cell.length_a   1.000
_cell.length_b   1.000
_cell.length_c   1.000
_cell.angle_alpha   90.00
_cell.angle_beta   90.00
_cell.angle_gamma   90.00
#
_symmetry.space_group_name_H-M   'P 1'
#
loop_
_entity.id
_entity.type
_entity.pdbx_description
1 polymer ?
#
loop_
_entity_poly.entity_id
_entity_poly.type
_entity_poly.pdbx_seq_one_letter_code
_entity_poly.pdbx_strand_id
1 'polypeptide(L)'
;LTTTTSTAKIPARRESGRPIKPPRKDLPDSQQHQTSKKGKLSEQLKYCNGILKELLSKKHAAYAWPFYKPVDAAALGLHDYHEIIKHPMDLSTIKRKMENRDYRDAQEFAADVRLMFSNCYKYNPPDHDVVAMARKLQESWGLWR
;
A
#
# COMPACT_ATOMS: atom_id res chain seq x y z
N LEU A 1 -68.84 20.03 17.61
CA LEU A 1 -70.00 19.26 17.11
C LEU A 1 -69.46 18.41 15.96
N THR A 2 -69.09 17.13 16.17
CA THR A 2 -69.96 15.93 16.21
C THR A 2 -70.66 15.70 14.85
N THR A 3 -70.62 14.54 14.17
CA THR A 3 -70.04 13.20 14.48
C THR A 3 -70.15 12.28 13.24
N THR A 4 -69.19 11.34 13.06
CA THR A 4 -69.34 9.95 12.52
C THR A 4 -69.92 9.72 11.08
N THR A 5 -69.89 8.53 10.42
CA THR A 5 -69.70 7.10 10.85
C THR A 5 -69.36 6.13 9.67
N SER A 6 -68.81 4.95 10.00
CA SER A 6 -69.04 3.59 9.38
C SER A 6 -68.43 3.22 8.01
N THR A 7 -68.03 1.95 7.69
CA THR A 7 -68.01 0.63 8.40
C THR A 7 -67.01 -0.34 7.70
N ALA A 8 -66.12 -1.09 8.39
CA ALA A 8 -66.19 -2.51 8.86
C ALA A 8 -66.09 -3.61 7.74
N LYS A 9 -65.53 -4.84 7.88
CA LYS A 9 -65.18 -5.78 8.99
C LYS A 9 -63.95 -6.70 8.66
N ILE A 10 -63.46 -7.50 9.64
CA ILE A 10 -62.47 -8.62 9.52
C ILE A 10 -63.11 -9.98 9.89
N PRO A 11 -62.61 -11.16 9.45
CA PRO A 11 -61.75 -12.07 10.28
C PRO A 11 -60.61 -12.75 9.42
N ALA A 12 -59.79 -13.75 9.80
CA ALA A 12 -59.75 -14.71 10.93
C ALA A 12 -58.30 -15.09 11.39
N ARG A 13 -57.93 -16.39 11.55
CA ARG A 13 -56.67 -16.89 12.17
C ARG A 13 -56.32 -18.35 11.75
N ARG A 14 -55.05 -18.80 11.94
CA ARG A 14 -54.44 -20.18 11.91
C ARG A 14 -53.69 -20.57 10.62
N GLU A 15 -52.62 -21.38 10.61
CA GLU A 15 -51.70 -21.97 11.63
C GLU A 15 -50.34 -22.37 10.96
N SER A 16 -49.36 -22.86 11.71
CA SER A 16 -47.95 -23.07 11.31
C SER A 16 -47.64 -24.38 10.55
N GLY A 17 -46.68 -24.33 9.61
CA GLY A 17 -46.00 -25.53 9.09
C GLY A 17 -44.73 -25.21 8.26
N ARG A 18 -43.61 -25.90 8.56
CA ARG A 18 -42.39 -25.95 7.71
C ARG A 18 -42.07 -27.41 7.38
N PRO A 19 -41.71 -27.70 6.12
CA PRO A 19 -40.64 -28.67 5.83
C PRO A 19 -39.42 -28.03 5.14
N ILE A 20 -38.33 -28.79 5.03
CA ILE A 20 -36.97 -28.35 4.64
C ILE A 20 -36.50 -29.15 3.41
N LYS A 21 -35.75 -28.56 2.45
CA LYS A 21 -34.49 -29.08 1.81
C LYS A 21 -33.99 -28.20 0.62
N PRO A 22 -32.73 -28.37 0.11
CA PRO A 22 -31.91 -27.28 -0.46
C PRO A 22 -31.42 -27.59 -1.92
N PRO A 23 -30.21 -27.21 -2.40
CA PRO A 23 -29.78 -25.89 -2.90
C PRO A 23 -29.16 -25.92 -4.34
N ARG A 24 -28.58 -24.78 -4.79
CA ARG A 24 -27.67 -24.59 -5.97
C ARG A 24 -28.42 -24.55 -7.34
N LYS A 25 -27.94 -23.91 -8.42
CA LYS A 25 -26.74 -23.10 -8.81
C LYS A 25 -27.17 -22.28 -10.05
N ASP A 26 -26.51 -21.24 -10.61
CA ASP A 26 -25.24 -20.51 -10.41
C ASP A 26 -25.47 -19.02 -10.79
N LEU A 27 -24.71 -18.08 -10.22
CA LEU A 27 -24.42 -16.75 -10.82
C LEU A 27 -22.99 -16.33 -10.43
N PRO A 28 -22.18 -15.73 -11.32
CA PRO A 28 -20.78 -15.38 -11.01
C PRO A 28 -20.69 -14.26 -9.97
N ASP A 29 -19.93 -14.51 -8.90
CA ASP A 29 -19.69 -13.57 -7.81
C ASP A 29 -18.88 -12.37 -8.32
N SER A 30 -19.51 -11.19 -8.36
CA SER A 30 -18.83 -9.94 -8.73
C SER A 30 -17.97 -9.46 -7.58
N GLN A 31 -16.79 -10.07 -7.48
CA GLN A 31 -15.64 -9.69 -6.65
C GLN A 31 -16.00 -8.86 -5.42
N GLN A 32 -16.45 -9.53 -4.36
CA GLN A 32 -16.50 -8.92 -3.03
C GLN A 32 -15.10 -8.38 -2.69
N HIS A 33 -14.98 -7.06 -2.71
CA HIS A 33 -13.76 -6.36 -2.31
C HIS A 33 -13.62 -6.59 -0.79
N GLN A 34 -12.88 -7.65 -0.42
CA GLN A 34 -12.60 -7.93 0.98
C GLN A 34 -11.79 -6.77 1.55
N THR A 35 -12.50 -5.85 2.22
CA THR A 35 -11.90 -4.86 3.11
C THR A 35 -11.47 -5.57 4.39
N SER A 36 -10.55 -6.53 4.24
CA SER A 36 -9.85 -7.18 5.35
C SER A 36 -9.27 -6.09 6.24
N LYS A 37 -9.76 -6.01 7.49
CA LYS A 37 -9.33 -5.00 8.46
C LYS A 37 -7.81 -5.07 8.61
N LYS A 38 -7.10 -4.10 8.02
CA LYS A 38 -5.63 -4.07 7.98
C LYS A 38 -5.06 -4.28 9.37
N GLY A 39 -4.26 -5.34 9.53
CA GLY A 39 -3.69 -5.73 10.81
C GLY A 39 -2.78 -4.66 11.42
N LYS A 40 -2.51 -4.79 12.72
CA LYS A 40 -1.43 -4.03 13.39
C LYS A 40 -0.08 -4.47 12.80
N LEU A 41 0.86 -3.53 12.67
CA LEU A 41 2.25 -3.84 12.31
C LEU A 41 2.90 -4.68 13.42
N SER A 42 3.75 -5.63 13.04
CA SER A 42 4.69 -6.30 13.96
C SER A 42 5.71 -5.30 14.53
N GLU A 43 6.35 -5.63 15.65
CA GLU A 43 7.37 -4.74 16.24
C GLU A 43 8.53 -4.47 15.28
N GLN A 44 8.95 -5.49 14.52
CA GLN A 44 9.99 -5.35 13.48
C GLN A 44 9.55 -4.34 12.40
N LEU A 45 8.30 -4.42 11.92
CA LEU A 45 7.80 -3.46 10.93
C LEU A 45 7.57 -2.06 11.51
N LYS A 46 7.26 -1.92 12.81
CA LYS A 46 7.26 -0.61 13.49
C LYS A 46 8.66 0.00 13.52
N TYR A 47 9.70 -0.80 13.79
CA TYR A 47 11.09 -0.36 13.73
C TYR A 47 11.48 0.08 12.31
N CYS A 48 11.16 -0.73 11.28
CA CYS A 48 11.34 -0.35 9.88
C CYS A 48 10.61 0.94 9.50
N ASN A 49 9.40 1.16 10.01
CA ASN A 49 8.65 2.40 9.82
C ASN A 49 9.29 3.60 10.55
N GLY A 50 10.00 3.37 11.65
CA GLY A 50 10.84 4.36 12.31
C GLY A 50 12.02 4.79 11.43
N ILE A 51 12.76 3.81 10.90
CA ILE A 51 13.85 4.05 9.93
C ILE A 51 13.34 4.82 8.70
N LEU A 52 12.20 4.42 8.14
CA LEU A 52 11.61 5.10 6.98
C LEU A 52 11.27 6.57 7.26
N LYS A 53 10.78 6.88 8.46
CA LYS A 53 10.54 8.28 8.88
C LYS A 53 11.83 9.08 9.02
N GLU A 54 12.90 8.45 9.51
CA GLU A 54 14.23 9.07 9.58
C GLU A 54 14.77 9.37 8.18
N LEU A 55 14.72 8.41 7.24
CA LEU A 55 15.18 8.62 5.85
C LEU A 55 14.41 9.73 5.12
N LEU A 56 13.14 9.96 5.49
CA LEU A 56 12.28 11.05 4.98
C LEU A 56 12.41 12.36 5.78
N SER A 57 13.25 12.41 6.82
CA SER A 57 13.36 13.57 7.71
C SER A 57 14.24 14.68 7.12
N LYS A 58 14.07 15.91 7.64
CA LYS A 58 14.84 17.08 7.18
C LYS A 58 16.36 16.90 7.32
N LYS A 59 16.82 16.03 8.23
CA LYS A 59 18.24 15.68 8.45
C LYS A 59 18.90 15.10 7.20
N HIS A 60 18.15 14.36 6.37
CA HIS A 60 18.66 13.71 5.17
C HIS A 60 18.29 14.46 3.88
N ALA A 61 17.45 15.50 3.96
CA ALA A 61 16.85 16.17 2.79
C ALA A 61 17.86 16.76 1.79
N ALA A 62 19.06 17.13 2.22
CA ALA A 62 20.13 17.61 1.33
C ALA A 62 20.60 16.57 0.29
N TYR A 63 20.35 15.28 0.52
CA TYR A 63 20.74 14.18 -0.37
C TYR A 63 19.66 13.12 -0.59
N ALA A 64 18.60 13.09 0.22
CA ALA A 64 17.51 12.12 0.07
C ALA A 64 16.44 12.53 -0.96
N TRP A 65 16.38 13.81 -1.36
CA TRP A 65 15.29 14.34 -2.18
C TRP A 65 15.06 13.64 -3.54
N PRO A 66 16.07 13.11 -4.28
CA PRO A 66 15.83 12.38 -5.53
C PRO A 66 15.07 11.07 -5.32
N PHE A 67 15.11 10.52 -4.10
CA PHE A 67 14.51 9.23 -3.74
C PHE A 67 13.13 9.37 -3.11
N TYR A 68 12.61 10.59 -2.96
CA TYR A 68 11.32 10.86 -2.29
C TYR A 68 10.09 10.47 -3.13
N LYS A 69 10.22 10.36 -4.45
CA LYS A 69 9.14 10.07 -5.39
C LYS A 69 9.65 9.11 -6.49
N PRO A 70 8.75 8.45 -7.24
CA PRO A 70 9.15 7.69 -8.43
C PRO A 70 9.94 8.59 -9.40
N VAL A 71 10.92 8.00 -10.08
CA VAL A 71 11.67 8.69 -11.15
C VAL A 71 10.71 8.98 -12.31
N ASP A 72 10.49 10.26 -12.60
CA ASP A 72 9.74 10.70 -13.77
C ASP A 72 10.68 10.71 -14.99
N ALA A 73 10.82 9.55 -15.62
CA ALA A 73 11.71 9.36 -16.76
C ALA A 73 11.35 10.29 -17.94
N ALA A 74 10.07 10.59 -18.14
CA ALA A 74 9.62 11.46 -19.22
C ALA A 74 10.01 12.92 -18.96
N ALA A 75 9.76 13.43 -17.75
CA ALA A 75 10.15 14.81 -17.37
C ALA A 75 11.67 15.02 -17.34
N LEU A 76 12.45 13.95 -17.14
CA LEU A 76 13.92 13.99 -17.12
C LEU A 76 14.58 13.65 -18.47
N GLY A 77 13.82 13.31 -19.52
CA GLY A 77 14.36 12.92 -20.83
C GLY A 77 15.07 11.56 -20.86
N LEU A 78 14.79 10.69 -19.89
CA LEU A 78 15.47 9.40 -19.68
C LEU A 78 14.76 8.28 -20.47
N HIS A 79 14.92 8.31 -21.80
CA HIS A 79 14.16 7.47 -22.74
C HIS A 79 14.33 5.95 -22.51
N ASP A 80 15.49 5.51 -22.00
CA ASP A 80 15.85 4.11 -21.73
C ASP A 80 15.58 3.65 -20.28
N TYR A 81 15.12 4.54 -19.39
CA TYR A 81 15.03 4.26 -17.96
C TYR A 81 14.19 3.01 -17.64
N HIS A 82 13.01 2.88 -18.25
CA HIS A 82 12.13 1.72 -18.04
C HIS A 82 12.58 0.48 -18.82
N GLU A 83 13.49 0.62 -19.78
CA GLU A 83 14.15 -0.51 -20.43
C GLU A 83 15.22 -1.10 -19.51
N ILE A 84 16.02 -0.26 -18.84
CA ILE A 84 17.10 -0.68 -17.94
C ILE A 84 16.55 -1.06 -16.55
N ILE A 85 15.63 -0.27 -15.98
CA ILE A 85 15.07 -0.42 -14.64
C ILE A 85 13.68 -1.07 -14.70
N LYS A 86 13.66 -2.40 -14.55
CA LYS A 86 12.44 -3.22 -14.62
C LYS A 86 11.51 -3.10 -13.41
N HIS A 87 12.05 -2.72 -12.25
CA HIS A 87 11.29 -2.56 -11.01
C HIS A 87 11.66 -1.24 -10.32
N PRO A 88 11.14 -0.09 -10.78
CA PRO A 88 11.33 1.20 -10.12
C PRO A 88 10.89 1.16 -8.65
N MET A 89 11.61 1.87 -7.79
CA MET A 89 11.33 1.94 -6.35
C MET A 89 11.78 3.28 -5.77
N ASP A 90 11.02 3.79 -4.81
CA ASP A 90 11.22 5.09 -4.17
C ASP A 90 10.62 5.12 -2.75
N LEU A 91 11.01 6.10 -1.93
CA LEU A 91 10.59 6.20 -0.52
C LEU A 91 9.08 6.46 -0.35
N SER A 92 8.39 7.12 -1.29
CA SER A 92 6.92 7.26 -1.22
C SER A 92 6.19 5.96 -1.54
N THR A 93 6.72 5.14 -2.46
CA THR A 93 6.22 3.79 -2.72
C THR A 93 6.48 2.86 -1.54
N ILE A 94 7.67 2.91 -0.94
CA ILE A 94 7.99 2.14 0.27
C ILE A 94 7.06 2.54 1.42
N LYS A 95 6.80 3.84 1.59
CA LYS A 95 5.84 4.38 2.57
C LYS A 95 4.42 3.90 2.31
N ARG A 96 3.95 3.96 1.07
CA ARG A 96 2.62 3.46 0.67
C ARG A 96 2.46 1.97 0.99
N LYS A 97 3.48 1.14 0.69
CA LYS A 97 3.50 -0.30 1.03
C LYS A 97 3.44 -0.55 2.55
N MET A 98 4.21 0.20 3.32
CA MET A 98 4.19 0.14 4.80
C MET A 98 2.81 0.53 5.38
N GLU A 99 2.21 1.60 4.87
CA GLU A 99 0.88 2.08 5.27
C GLU A 99 -0.23 1.10 4.86
N ASN A 100 -0.06 0.42 3.72
CA ASN A 100 -1.01 -0.58 3.24
C ASN A 100 -0.94 -1.94 3.92
N ARG A 101 0.16 -2.27 4.62
CA ARG A 101 0.47 -3.62 5.12
C ARG A 101 0.88 -4.60 4.01
N ASP A 102 1.50 -4.07 2.96
CA ASP A 102 1.97 -4.87 1.82
C ASP A 102 3.29 -5.63 2.15
N TYR A 103 3.94 -5.31 3.27
CA TYR A 103 5.10 -6.05 3.79
C TYR A 103 4.67 -7.08 4.82
N ARG A 104 5.12 -8.33 4.62
CA ARG A 104 4.98 -9.45 5.54
C ARG A 104 5.99 -9.38 6.68
N ASP A 105 7.21 -8.93 6.38
CA ASP A 105 8.34 -8.86 7.31
C ASP A 105 9.31 -7.69 7.02
N ALA A 106 10.34 -7.55 7.86
CA ALA A 106 11.36 -6.52 7.72
C ALA A 106 12.32 -6.75 6.54
N GLN A 107 12.44 -7.99 6.08
CA GLN A 107 13.33 -8.41 5.00
C GLN A 107 12.80 -7.91 3.65
N GLU A 108 11.48 -7.92 3.44
CA GLU A 108 10.81 -7.32 2.28
C GLU A 108 10.94 -5.80 2.24
N PHE A 109 10.71 -5.11 3.37
CA PHE A 109 10.97 -3.67 3.47
C PHE A 109 12.43 -3.35 3.11
N ALA A 110 13.37 -4.10 3.69
CA ALA A 110 14.78 -3.91 3.42
C ALA A 110 15.18 -4.29 1.99
N ALA A 111 14.42 -5.17 1.32
CA ALA A 111 14.61 -5.52 -0.09
C ALA A 111 14.24 -4.35 -1.01
N ASP A 112 13.11 -3.68 -0.78
CA ASP A 112 12.73 -2.49 -1.55
C ASP A 112 13.70 -1.33 -1.34
N VAL A 113 14.18 -1.10 -0.11
CA VAL A 113 15.21 -0.07 0.17
C VAL A 113 16.52 -0.39 -0.58
N ARG A 114 16.94 -1.66 -0.60
CA ARG A 114 18.11 -2.08 -1.42
C ARG A 114 17.85 -1.90 -2.91
N LEU A 115 16.67 -2.28 -3.40
CA LEU A 115 16.27 -2.16 -4.82
C LEU A 115 16.33 -0.70 -5.29
N MET A 116 15.84 0.24 -4.48
CA MET A 116 15.94 1.68 -4.75
C MET A 116 17.40 2.13 -4.99
N PHE A 117 18.32 1.75 -4.11
CA PHE A 117 19.75 2.06 -4.28
C PHE A 117 20.37 1.31 -5.48
N SER A 118 20.10 0.02 -5.63
CA SER A 118 20.60 -0.79 -6.74
C SER A 118 20.13 -0.26 -8.11
N ASN A 119 18.90 0.24 -8.21
CA ASN A 119 18.40 0.89 -9.43
C ASN A 119 19.17 2.18 -9.73
N CYS A 120 19.46 3.00 -8.71
CA CYS A 120 20.28 4.20 -8.87
C CYS A 120 21.68 3.85 -9.40
N TYR A 121 22.36 2.88 -8.80
CA TYR A 121 23.70 2.45 -9.21
C TYR A 121 23.74 1.69 -10.55
N LYS A 122 22.62 1.07 -10.97
CA LYS A 122 22.51 0.38 -12.26
C LYS A 122 22.33 1.36 -13.42
N TYR A 123 21.54 2.42 -13.21
CA TYR A 123 21.22 3.39 -14.26
C TYR A 123 22.28 4.49 -14.41
N ASN A 124 22.83 4.98 -13.30
CA ASN A 124 23.67 6.18 -13.31
C ASN A 124 25.17 5.84 -13.27
N PRO A 125 26.03 6.60 -13.99
CA PRO A 125 27.48 6.52 -13.84
C PRO A 125 27.96 6.69 -12.39
N PRO A 126 29.07 6.04 -11.99
CA PRO A 126 29.51 5.96 -10.58
C PRO A 126 30.00 7.29 -9.98
N ASP A 127 30.23 8.29 -10.84
CA ASP A 127 30.65 9.67 -10.60
C ASP A 127 29.48 10.67 -10.63
N HIS A 128 28.27 10.27 -11.05
CA HIS A 128 27.10 11.15 -11.04
C HIS A 128 26.68 11.49 -9.60
N ASP A 129 26.40 12.77 -9.33
CA ASP A 129 25.94 13.27 -8.01
C ASP A 129 24.85 12.40 -7.33
N VAL A 130 23.86 11.91 -8.09
CA VAL A 130 22.77 11.06 -7.54
C VAL A 130 23.30 9.75 -6.93
N VAL A 131 24.41 9.21 -7.45
CA VAL A 131 25.09 8.04 -6.90
C VAL A 131 25.83 8.38 -5.59
N ALA A 132 26.46 9.56 -5.51
CA ALA A 132 27.05 10.04 -4.25
C ALA A 132 25.98 10.28 -3.18
N MET A 133 24.84 10.85 -3.57
CA MET A 133 23.65 11.05 -2.71
C MET A 133 23.06 9.71 -2.23
N ALA A 134 22.93 8.73 -3.12
CA ALA A 134 22.50 7.37 -2.79
C ALA A 134 23.44 6.70 -1.78
N ARG A 135 24.77 6.78 -1.99
CA ARG A 135 25.77 6.22 -1.06
C ARG A 135 25.62 6.81 0.34
N LYS A 136 25.47 8.13 0.46
CA LYS A 136 25.30 8.84 1.75
C LYS A 136 23.99 8.49 2.46
N LEU A 137 22.90 8.29 1.70
CA LEU A 137 21.63 7.83 2.27
C LEU A 137 21.69 6.34 2.66
N GLN A 138 22.40 5.52 1.90
CA GLN A 138 22.60 4.10 2.21
C GLN A 138 23.48 3.90 3.43
N GLU A 139 24.53 4.71 3.62
CA GLU A 139 25.32 4.77 4.84
C GLU A 139 24.43 5.14 6.04
N SER A 140 23.65 6.22 5.89
CA SER A 140 22.68 6.66 6.91
C SER A 140 21.67 5.56 7.27
N TRP A 141 21.25 4.74 6.30
CA TRP A 141 20.36 3.60 6.49
C TRP A 141 21.06 2.40 7.16
N GLY A 142 22.32 2.15 6.79
CA GLY A 142 23.13 1.02 7.28
C GLY A 142 23.45 1.08 8.78
N LEU A 143 23.41 2.28 9.38
CA LEU A 143 23.59 2.48 10.83
C LEU A 143 22.42 1.97 11.69
N TRP A 144 21.30 1.56 11.08
CA TRP A 144 20.09 1.07 11.78
C TRP A 144 19.82 -0.43 11.52
N ARG A 145 20.87 -1.19 11.25
CA ARG A 145 20.79 -2.55 10.70
C ARG A 145 21.29 -3.63 11.65
#